data_AF-A0AA41PVD2-F1
#
_entry.id   AF-A0AA41PVD2-F1
#
_cell.length_a   1.000
_cell.length_b   1.000
_cell.length_c   1.000
_cell.angle_alpha   90.00
_cell.angle_beta   90.00
_cell.angle_gamma   90.00
#
_symmetry.space_group_name_H-M   'P 1'
#
loop_
_entity.id
_entity.type
_entity.pdbx_description
1 polymer ?
#
loop_
_entity_poly.entity_id
_entity_poly.type
_entity_poly.pdbx_seq_one_letter_code
_entity_poly.pdbx_strand_id
1 'polypeptide(L)'
;MSDSASDSAARPAWERPGRFERAAGGQDGVAPPGWPRGVRPPGVEGWEETAVRWLYDLVPPGYRRHEVLRRHPELLARMARQHVAAALQAARYGYGTARVDLRDRVEVHVVESVLRMYEYEGSRAAALEREVSLVEEALTGRRWTPRL
;
A
#
# COMPACT_ATOMS: atom_id res chain seq x y z
N MET A 1 31.28 -27.07 13.98
CA MET A 1 29.97 -27.40 13.38
C MET A 1 29.01 -26.32 13.84
N SER A 2 28.42 -25.65 12.85
CA SER A 2 27.84 -24.31 12.82
C SER A 2 27.10 -23.81 14.06
N ASP A 3 27.57 -22.65 14.52
CA ASP A 3 26.95 -21.75 15.47
C ASP A 3 25.88 -20.91 14.75
N SER A 4 24.64 -20.97 15.23
CA SER A 4 23.52 -20.19 14.74
C SER A 4 23.61 -18.77 15.28
N ALA A 5 24.39 -17.91 14.62
CA ALA A 5 24.31 -16.48 14.80
C ALA A 5 23.03 -15.95 14.14
N SER A 6 21.93 -15.93 14.89
CA SER A 6 20.78 -15.10 14.58
C SER A 6 21.17 -13.63 14.75
N ASP A 7 21.48 -12.97 13.64
CA ASP A 7 21.63 -11.52 13.60
C ASP A 7 20.23 -10.88 13.61
N SER A 8 19.75 -10.60 14.83
CA SER A 8 18.52 -9.85 15.06
C SER A 8 18.79 -8.36 14.90
N ALA A 9 18.96 -7.90 13.66
CA ALA A 9 18.96 -6.48 13.35
C ALA A 9 17.57 -5.88 13.68
N ALA A 10 17.54 -4.96 14.65
CA ALA A 10 16.33 -4.27 15.07
C ALA A 10 15.71 -3.52 13.89
N ARG A 11 14.52 -3.96 13.45
CA ARG A 11 13.80 -3.33 12.34
C ARG A 11 13.45 -1.87 12.62
N PRO A 12 13.64 -0.94 11.66
CA PRO A 12 13.34 0.47 11.81
C PRO A 12 11.86 0.72 12.15
N ALA A 13 11.59 1.82 12.86
CA ALA A 13 10.28 2.10 13.47
C ALA A 13 9.11 2.25 12.47
N TRP A 14 9.38 2.52 11.20
CA TRP A 14 8.37 2.63 10.14
C TRP A 14 8.11 1.30 9.41
N GLU A 15 8.96 0.27 9.62
CA GLU A 15 8.72 -1.13 9.25
C GLU A 15 7.90 -1.88 10.33
N ARG A 16 7.55 -1.22 11.44
CA ARG A 16 6.65 -1.78 12.43
C ARG A 16 5.23 -1.54 11.94
N PRO A 17 4.51 -2.53 11.39
CA PRO A 17 3.09 -2.35 11.14
C PRO A 17 2.45 -1.94 12.47
N GLY A 18 1.47 -1.02 12.42
CA GLY A 18 0.54 -0.87 13.53
C GLY A 18 0.09 -2.27 13.93
N ARG A 19 0.27 -2.67 15.19
CA ARG A 19 0.21 -4.08 15.55
C ARG A 19 -1.20 -4.65 15.29
N PHE A 20 -1.39 -5.25 14.13
CA PHE A 20 -2.51 -6.12 13.81
C PHE A 20 -2.19 -7.50 14.38
N GLU A 21 -2.76 -7.82 15.54
CA GLU A 21 -2.66 -9.15 16.12
C GLU A 21 -3.63 -10.10 15.38
N ARG A 22 -3.24 -11.36 15.15
CA ARG A 22 -4.24 -12.41 14.87
C ARG A 22 -4.98 -12.65 16.18
N ALA A 23 -6.12 -12.00 16.39
CA ALA A 23 -6.86 -12.11 17.63
C ALA A 23 -8.37 -12.01 17.41
N ALA A 24 -9.10 -12.87 18.12
CA ALA A 24 -10.55 -12.98 18.22
C ALA A 24 -11.25 -11.76 18.86
N GLY A 25 -10.64 -10.56 18.85
CA GLY A 25 -11.07 -9.46 19.73
C GLY A 25 -10.70 -8.03 19.32
N GLY A 26 -10.29 -7.74 18.09
CA GLY A 26 -10.26 -6.32 17.67
C GLY A 26 -11.66 -5.75 17.45
N GLN A 27 -11.80 -4.43 17.56
CA GLN A 27 -13.10 -3.75 17.54
C GLN A 27 -13.59 -3.52 16.11
N ASP A 28 -14.74 -4.08 15.79
CA ASP A 28 -15.49 -3.72 14.58
C ASP A 28 -15.94 -2.26 14.68
N GLY A 29 -15.96 -1.54 13.56
CA GLY A 29 -16.45 -0.16 13.51
C GLY A 29 -15.43 0.94 13.77
N VAL A 30 -14.18 0.60 14.12
CA VAL A 30 -13.12 1.59 14.34
C VAL A 30 -12.07 1.51 13.23
N ALA A 31 -11.90 2.60 12.49
CA ALA A 31 -10.90 2.71 11.43
C ALA A 31 -9.50 2.95 12.03
N PRO A 32 -8.47 2.16 11.64
CA PRO A 32 -7.09 2.42 12.02
C PRO A 32 -6.60 3.80 11.56
N PRO A 33 -5.60 4.40 12.23
CA PRO A 33 -4.91 5.57 11.71
C PRO A 33 -4.35 5.32 10.31
N GLY A 34 -4.62 6.23 9.37
CA GLY A 34 -4.24 6.07 7.97
C GLY A 34 -5.19 5.19 7.15
N TRP A 35 -6.36 4.85 7.66
CA TRP A 35 -7.38 4.14 6.88
C TRP A 35 -7.87 4.99 5.68
N PRO A 36 -8.07 4.39 4.49
CA PRO A 36 -8.47 5.15 3.31
C PRO A 36 -9.87 5.76 3.46
N ARG A 37 -10.00 7.05 3.15
CA ARG A 37 -11.23 7.85 3.35
C ARG A 37 -12.48 7.30 2.61
N GLY A 38 -12.28 6.55 1.53
CA GLY A 38 -13.36 6.00 0.69
C GLY A 38 -13.84 4.61 1.10
N VAL A 39 -13.26 4.02 2.16
CA VAL A 39 -13.55 2.66 2.63
C VAL A 39 -14.18 2.75 4.02
N ARG A 40 -15.31 2.07 4.23
CA ARG A 40 -15.94 2.03 5.56
C ARG A 40 -15.02 1.33 6.57
N PRO A 41 -15.14 1.62 7.88
CA PRO A 41 -14.34 0.96 8.90
C PRO A 41 -14.47 -0.58 8.84
N PRO A 42 -13.41 -1.34 9.20
CA PRO A 42 -13.48 -2.80 9.26
C PRO A 42 -14.65 -3.30 10.12
N GLY A 43 -15.29 -4.37 9.68
CA GLY A 43 -16.32 -5.08 10.46
C GLY A 43 -17.73 -4.46 10.43
N VAL A 44 -17.93 -3.27 9.86
CA VAL A 44 -19.29 -2.69 9.71
C VAL A 44 -19.99 -3.19 8.45
N GLU A 45 -21.31 -3.22 8.44
CA GLU A 45 -22.06 -3.62 7.24
C GLU A 45 -21.62 -2.84 5.97
N GLY A 46 -21.38 -3.59 4.89
CA GLY A 46 -20.94 -3.07 3.59
C GLY A 46 -19.46 -2.65 3.52
N TRP A 47 -18.64 -2.90 4.56
CA TRP A 47 -17.23 -2.50 4.53
C TRP A 47 -16.43 -3.18 3.42
N GLU A 48 -16.59 -4.49 3.26
CA GLU A 48 -15.90 -5.27 2.22
C GLU A 48 -16.26 -4.79 0.81
N GLU A 49 -17.53 -4.43 0.57
CA GLU A 49 -17.96 -3.90 -0.72
C GLU A 49 -17.25 -2.59 -1.05
N THR A 50 -17.20 -1.65 -0.09
CA THR A 50 -16.48 -0.39 -0.29
C THR A 50 -14.97 -0.58 -0.45
N ALA A 51 -14.38 -1.55 0.26
CA ALA A 51 -12.97 -1.92 0.13
C ALA A 51 -12.68 -2.51 -1.25
N VAL A 52 -13.48 -3.47 -1.71
CA VAL A 52 -13.34 -4.12 -3.02
C VAL A 52 -13.46 -3.10 -4.15
N ARG A 53 -14.45 -2.20 -4.09
CA ARG A 53 -14.61 -1.13 -5.08
C ARG A 53 -13.36 -0.25 -5.14
N TRP A 54 -12.88 0.19 -3.97
CA TRP A 54 -11.68 1.03 -3.87
C TRP A 54 -10.44 0.31 -4.40
N LEU A 55 -10.22 -0.96 -4.04
CA LEU A 55 -9.09 -1.76 -4.54
C LEU A 55 -9.11 -1.93 -6.06
N TYR A 56 -10.30 -2.09 -6.67
CA TYR A 56 -10.44 -2.18 -8.12
C TYR A 56 -10.08 -0.88 -8.87
N ASP A 57 -10.06 0.26 -8.19
CA ASP A 57 -9.61 1.53 -8.74
C ASP A 57 -8.07 1.65 -8.73
N LEU A 58 -7.38 0.75 -8.02
CA LEU A 58 -5.91 0.75 -7.89
C LEU A 58 -5.20 -0.25 -8.82
N VAL A 59 -5.96 -1.10 -9.51
CA VAL A 59 -5.43 -2.17 -10.36
C VAL A 59 -5.87 -1.98 -11.82
N PRO A 60 -5.21 -2.64 -12.79
CA PRO A 60 -5.63 -2.59 -14.18
C PRO A 60 -7.12 -2.93 -14.35
N PRO A 61 -7.89 -2.18 -15.17
CA PRO A 61 -9.34 -2.40 -15.34
C PRO A 61 -9.71 -3.82 -15.76
N GLY A 62 -8.82 -4.50 -16.50
CA GLY A 62 -8.99 -5.89 -16.92
C GLY A 62 -9.19 -6.88 -15.78
N TYR A 63 -8.74 -6.56 -14.56
CA TYR A 63 -8.84 -7.45 -13.40
C TYR A 63 -10.29 -7.74 -12.99
N ARG A 64 -11.23 -6.84 -13.29
CA ARG A 64 -12.67 -7.04 -13.02
C ARG A 64 -13.24 -8.28 -13.72
N ARG A 65 -12.59 -8.77 -14.79
CA ARG A 65 -12.98 -9.98 -15.51
C ARG A 65 -12.61 -11.27 -14.77
N HIS A 66 -11.63 -11.24 -13.88
CA HIS A 66 -11.16 -12.44 -13.18
C HIS A 66 -12.05 -12.76 -11.98
N GLU A 67 -12.83 -13.85 -12.08
CA GLU A 67 -13.76 -14.25 -11.00
C GLU A 67 -13.04 -14.58 -9.68
N VAL A 68 -11.80 -15.07 -9.73
CA VAL A 68 -11.02 -15.36 -8.53
C VAL A 68 -10.86 -14.11 -7.64
N LEU A 69 -10.68 -12.93 -8.23
CA LEU A 69 -10.54 -11.67 -7.48
C LEU A 69 -11.86 -11.15 -6.92
N ARG A 70 -12.99 -11.58 -7.47
CA ARG A 70 -14.33 -11.32 -6.92
C ARG A 70 -14.67 -12.25 -5.77
N ARG A 71 -14.23 -13.51 -5.83
CA ARG A 71 -14.44 -14.52 -4.77
C ARG A 71 -13.45 -14.40 -3.62
N HIS A 72 -12.27 -13.83 -3.87
CA HIS A 72 -11.16 -13.71 -2.92
C HIS A 72 -10.64 -12.27 -2.85
N PRO A 73 -11.33 -11.35 -2.14
CA PRO A 73 -10.91 -9.96 -1.96
C PRO A 73 -9.49 -9.79 -1.39
N GLU A 74 -9.01 -10.74 -0.60
CA GLU A 74 -7.66 -10.78 -0.05
C GLU A 74 -6.58 -10.90 -1.15
N LEU A 75 -6.88 -11.62 -2.24
CA LEU A 75 -6.00 -11.70 -3.40
C LEU A 75 -6.01 -10.39 -4.19
N LEU A 76 -7.17 -9.74 -4.30
CA LEU A 76 -7.28 -8.42 -4.93
C LEU A 76 -6.45 -7.40 -4.15
N ALA A 77 -6.52 -7.40 -2.81
CA ALA A 77 -5.74 -6.50 -1.96
C ALA A 77 -4.22 -6.73 -2.13
N ARG A 78 -3.77 -7.99 -2.12
CA ARG A 78 -2.38 -8.35 -2.40
C ARG A 78 -1.92 -7.80 -3.76
N MET A 79 -2.73 -7.96 -4.81
CA MET A 79 -2.38 -7.46 -6.14
C MET A 79 -2.38 -5.93 -6.22
N ALA A 80 -3.35 -5.26 -5.59
CA ALA A 80 -3.37 -3.80 -5.49
C ALA A 80 -2.09 -3.28 -4.83
N ARG A 81 -1.64 -3.92 -3.75
CA ARG A 81 -0.40 -3.54 -3.08
C ARG A 81 0.81 -3.70 -4.00
N GLN A 82 0.87 -4.77 -4.79
CA GLN A 82 1.93 -4.98 -5.78
C GLN A 82 1.95 -3.88 -6.86
N HIS A 83 0.78 -3.49 -7.37
CA HIS A 83 0.66 -2.41 -8.35
C HIS A 83 1.10 -1.05 -7.80
N VAL A 84 0.66 -0.72 -6.58
CA VAL A 84 1.08 0.53 -5.91
C VAL A 84 2.57 0.51 -5.56
N ALA A 85 3.10 -0.63 -5.10
CA ALA A 85 4.53 -0.80 -4.85
C ALA A 85 5.35 -0.63 -6.14
N ALA A 86 4.88 -1.17 -7.27
CA ALA A 86 5.52 -0.97 -8.57
C ALA A 86 5.52 0.51 -8.99
N ALA A 87 4.41 1.24 -8.78
CA ALA A 87 4.33 2.67 -9.04
C ALA A 87 5.31 3.47 -8.16
N LEU A 88 5.44 3.13 -6.87
CA LEU A 88 6.42 3.74 -5.97
C LEU A 88 7.85 3.49 -6.46
N GLN A 89 8.19 2.27 -6.88
CA GLN A 89 9.51 1.97 -7.40
C GLN A 89 9.79 2.71 -8.71
N ALA A 90 8.80 2.80 -9.60
CA ALA A 90 8.92 3.56 -10.84
C ALA A 90 9.18 5.05 -10.57
N ALA A 91 8.49 5.65 -9.60
CA ALA A 91 8.71 7.04 -9.23
C ALA A 91 10.12 7.27 -8.66
N ARG A 92 10.60 6.38 -7.78
CA ARG A 92 11.96 6.44 -7.21
C ARG A 92 13.04 6.29 -8.28
N TYR A 93 12.87 5.31 -9.17
CA TYR A 93 13.77 5.09 -10.29
C TYR A 93 13.81 6.32 -11.20
N GLY A 94 12.65 6.82 -11.62
CA GLY A 94 12.54 8.02 -12.45
C GLY A 94 13.18 9.24 -11.81
N TYR A 95 12.96 9.48 -10.51
CA TYR A 95 13.62 10.57 -9.79
C TYR A 95 15.15 10.44 -9.80
N GLY A 96 15.65 9.22 -9.55
CA GLY A 96 17.09 8.94 -9.48
C GLY A 96 17.81 9.09 -10.82
N THR A 97 17.15 8.81 -11.94
CA THR A 97 17.80 8.82 -13.26
C THR A 97 17.45 10.05 -14.12
N ALA A 98 16.35 10.76 -13.83
CA ALA A 98 15.82 11.83 -14.69
C ALA A 98 16.86 12.88 -15.10
N ARG A 99 17.75 13.32 -14.20
CA ARG A 99 18.77 14.32 -14.55
C ARG A 99 19.74 13.83 -15.61
N VAL A 100 20.14 12.56 -15.56
CA VAL A 100 21.07 11.98 -16.52
C VAL A 100 20.34 11.64 -17.82
N ASP A 101 19.16 11.03 -17.72
CA ASP A 101 18.42 10.53 -18.88
C ASP A 101 17.83 11.66 -19.75
N LEU A 102 17.59 12.83 -19.17
CA LEU A 102 16.86 13.93 -19.80
C LEU A 102 17.70 15.17 -20.15
N ARG A 103 18.91 15.33 -19.61
CA ARG A 103 19.72 16.58 -19.77
C ARG A 103 19.95 17.01 -21.22
N ASP A 104 20.00 16.06 -22.15
CA ASP A 104 20.29 16.31 -23.58
C ASP A 104 19.00 16.20 -24.44
N ARG A 105 17.82 16.06 -23.81
CA ARG A 105 16.53 15.85 -24.48
C ARG A 105 15.53 16.97 -24.25
N VAL A 106 15.61 17.65 -23.11
CA VAL A 106 14.69 18.72 -22.70
C VAL A 106 15.45 19.81 -21.94
N GLU A 107 14.82 20.97 -21.80
CA GLU A 107 15.36 22.11 -21.06
C GLU A 107 15.47 21.82 -19.55
N VAL A 108 16.42 22.48 -18.87
CA VAL A 108 16.70 22.28 -17.44
C VAL A 108 15.44 22.45 -16.56
N HIS A 109 14.63 23.47 -16.83
CA HIS A 109 13.41 23.74 -16.07
C HIS A 109 12.34 22.64 -16.25
N VAL A 110 12.36 21.92 -17.38
CA VAL A 110 11.51 20.74 -17.62
C VAL A 110 11.98 19.57 -16.78
N VAL A 111 13.31 19.33 -16.70
CA VAL A 111 13.88 18.30 -15.82
C VAL A 111 13.50 18.54 -14.36
N GLU A 112 13.58 19.78 -13.88
CA GLU A 112 13.16 20.14 -12.52
C GLU A 112 11.67 19.88 -12.28
N SER A 113 10.83 20.14 -13.28
CA SER A 113 9.39 19.87 -13.20
C SER A 113 9.09 18.37 -13.14
N VAL A 114 9.81 17.55 -13.90
CA VAL A 114 9.71 16.09 -13.86
C VAL A 114 10.16 15.53 -12.51
N LEU A 115 11.24 16.07 -11.93
CA LEU A 115 11.70 15.66 -10.60
C LEU A 115 10.66 15.94 -9.51
N ARG A 116 10.04 17.12 -9.52
CA ARG A 116 8.93 17.45 -8.60
C ARG A 116 7.73 16.52 -8.80
N MET A 117 7.43 16.16 -10.05
CA MET A 117 6.37 15.19 -10.35
C MET A 117 6.70 13.81 -9.77
N TYR A 118 7.91 13.29 -9.97
CA TYR A 118 8.30 12.00 -9.37
C TYR A 118 8.31 12.02 -7.84
N GLU A 119 8.73 13.12 -7.22
CA GLU A 119 8.69 13.28 -5.76
C GLU A 119 7.26 13.23 -5.21
N TYR A 120 6.34 13.96 -5.88
CA TYR A 120 4.92 13.93 -5.56
C TYR A 120 4.34 12.52 -5.73
N GLU A 121 4.58 11.90 -6.88
CA GLU A 121 4.08 10.56 -7.19
C GLU A 121 4.62 9.49 -6.24
N GLY A 122 5.91 9.56 -5.89
CA GLY A 122 6.52 8.67 -4.91
C GLY A 122 5.91 8.83 -3.52
N SER A 123 5.67 10.07 -3.08
CA SER A 123 5.04 10.35 -1.78
C SER A 123 3.59 9.84 -1.74
N ARG A 124 2.84 10.08 -2.83
CA ARG A 124 1.47 9.61 -3.01
C ARG A 124 1.40 8.08 -3.00
N ALA A 125 2.24 7.40 -3.78
CA ALA A 125 2.28 5.94 -3.85
C ALA A 125 2.70 5.32 -2.53
N ALA A 126 3.65 5.91 -1.80
CA ALA A 126 4.05 5.43 -0.47
C ALA A 126 2.93 5.57 0.57
N ALA A 127 2.13 6.64 0.52
CA ALA A 127 0.96 6.77 1.38
C ALA A 127 -0.10 5.72 1.04
N LEU A 128 -0.39 5.54 -0.25
CA LEU A 128 -1.37 4.58 -0.72
C LEU A 128 -0.97 3.13 -0.43
N GLU A 129 0.31 2.77 -0.50
CA GLU A 129 0.79 1.42 -0.18
C GLU A 129 0.51 1.05 1.28
N ARG A 130 0.65 2.02 2.19
CA ARG A 130 0.27 1.86 3.59
C ARG A 130 -1.24 1.68 3.74
N GLU A 131 -2.05 2.49 3.07
CA GLU A 131 -3.51 2.36 3.08
C GLU A 131 -3.95 0.96 2.61
N VAL A 132 -3.38 0.48 1.49
CA VAL A 132 -3.70 -0.85 0.95
C VAL A 132 -3.28 -1.94 1.92
N SER A 133 -2.13 -1.80 2.57
CA SER A 133 -1.67 -2.75 3.58
C SER A 133 -2.67 -2.87 4.73
N LEU A 134 -3.20 -1.76 5.26
CA LEU A 134 -4.22 -1.80 6.31
C LEU A 134 -5.49 -2.56 5.86
N VAL A 135 -5.92 -2.35 4.62
CA VAL A 135 -7.10 -3.02 4.06
C VAL A 135 -6.84 -4.52 3.84
N GLU A 136 -5.66 -4.90 3.31
CA GLU A 136 -5.25 -6.31 3.17
C GLU A 136 -5.23 -7.02 4.54
N GLU A 137 -4.75 -6.32 5.58
CA GLU A 137 -4.72 -6.81 6.95
C GLU A 137 -6.13 -7.09 7.48
N ALA A 138 -7.04 -6.12 7.31
CA ALA A 138 -8.45 -6.27 7.68
C ALA A 138 -9.15 -7.42 6.93
N LEU A 139 -8.95 -7.52 5.61
CA LEU A 139 -9.53 -8.58 4.77
C LEU A 139 -9.00 -9.98 5.11
N THR A 140 -7.78 -10.09 5.64
CA THR A 140 -7.21 -11.36 6.13
C THR A 140 -7.71 -11.71 7.54
N GLY A 141 -8.69 -10.97 8.07
CA GLY A 141 -9.24 -11.18 9.41
C GLY A 141 -8.33 -10.70 10.55
N ARG A 142 -7.28 -9.91 10.26
CA ARG A 142 -6.52 -9.26 11.33
C ARG A 142 -7.27 -8.02 11.77
N ARG A 143 -7.47 -7.85 13.08
CA ARG A 143 -8.24 -6.75 13.63
C ARG A 143 -7.33 -5.73 14.34
N TRP A 144 -7.71 -4.46 14.27
CA TRP A 144 -6.97 -3.37 14.90
C TRP A 144 -7.44 -3.17 16.35
N THR A 145 -6.49 -2.90 17.24
CA THR A 145 -6.74 -2.60 18.65
C THR A 145 -6.20 -1.19 18.97
N PRO A 146 -7.06 -0.21 19.31
CA PRO A 146 -6.62 1.11 19.72
C PRO A 146 -5.71 1.03 20.95
N ARG A 147 -4.62 1.81 20.96
CA ARG A 147 -3.86 2.06 22.19
C ARG A 147 -4.46 3.31 22.83
N LEU A 148 -5.10 3.14 23.99
CA LEU A 148 -5.49 4.22 24.88
C LEU A 148 -4.25 4.81 25.57
#